data_AF-A0A9D9QJM8-F1
#
_entry.id   AF-A0A9D9QJM8-F1
#
_cell.length_a   1.000
_cell.length_b   1.000
_cell.length_c   1.000
_cell.angle_alpha   90.00
_cell.angle_beta   90.00
_cell.angle_gamma   90.00
#
_symmetry.space_group_name_H-M   'P 1'
#
loop_
_entity.id
_entity.type
_entity.pdbx_description
1 polymer ?
#
loop_
_entity_poly.entity_id
_entity_poly.type
_entity_poly.pdbx_seq_one_letter_code
_entity_poly.pdbx_strand_id
1 'polypeptide(L)'
;MIGIRLADSTFFSICSDGPEKKRVVLSPANKDQKKAKIDLFRYNAPDDRDGYHIGSLFLDPIGYDDAGESEIELFIDTDGKRIRAVATDLRGGGKDELVTELPGIVPAAGQVSIQKEEAPEPAPVAVKGIRSLQIMMALLLLMMAFVTGMLIYSMISAPCVRDLPGFAEVPEPTPAPEPKPAPAPEPTPVPAPAQEYIRYTVKYGDTLWSLATTFCKDPYMYKRIAAENNLESPDKLISGTTLIIPINRH
;
A
#
# COMPACT_ATOMS: atom_id res chain seq x y z
N MET A 1 -22.62 3.59 -9.74
CA MET A 1 -22.28 4.34 -10.97
C MET A 1 -20.80 4.65 -10.97
N ILE A 2 -20.17 4.72 -12.14
CA ILE A 2 -18.75 4.98 -12.30
C ILE A 2 -18.57 6.31 -13.04
N GLY A 3 -17.65 7.14 -12.57
CA GLY A 3 -17.31 8.37 -13.26
C GLY A 3 -15.99 8.96 -12.80
N ILE A 4 -15.72 10.17 -13.26
CA ILE A 4 -14.49 10.91 -12.99
C ILE A 4 -14.80 12.23 -12.30
N ARG A 5 -13.80 12.77 -11.59
CA ARG A 5 -13.86 14.13 -11.06
C ARG A 5 -13.06 15.07 -11.95
N LEU A 6 -13.70 16.14 -12.42
CA LEU A 6 -13.07 17.17 -13.24
C LEU A 6 -12.37 18.21 -12.35
N ALA A 7 -11.57 19.10 -12.97
CA ALA A 7 -10.78 20.11 -12.26
C ALA A 7 -11.63 21.15 -11.51
N ASP A 8 -12.87 21.37 -11.94
CA ASP A 8 -13.87 22.20 -11.27
C ASP A 8 -14.55 21.47 -10.08
N SER A 9 -14.03 20.30 -9.70
CA SER A 9 -14.58 19.41 -8.67
C SER A 9 -15.95 18.82 -9.01
N THR A 10 -16.47 19.03 -10.22
CA THR A 10 -17.72 18.42 -10.68
C THR A 10 -17.50 16.95 -10.97
N PHE A 11 -18.56 16.17 -10.76
CA PHE A 11 -18.59 14.76 -11.06
C PHE A 11 -19.18 14.57 -12.46
N PHE A 12 -18.47 13.82 -13.30
CA PHE A 12 -18.96 13.41 -14.60
C PHE A 12 -19.20 11.89 -14.61
N SER A 13 -20.47 11.51 -14.68
CA SER A 13 -20.87 10.10 -14.76
C SER A 13 -20.59 9.54 -16.15
N ILE A 14 -19.90 8.40 -16.22
CA ILE A 14 -19.50 7.77 -17.48
C ILE A 14 -20.29 6.49 -17.70
N CYS A 15 -20.28 5.58 -16.73
CA CYS A 15 -20.92 4.26 -16.83
C CYS A 15 -21.85 3.97 -15.65
N SER A 16 -22.83 3.11 -15.88
CA SER A 16 -23.64 2.50 -14.82
C SER A 16 -22.88 1.36 -14.11
N ASP A 17 -23.43 0.78 -13.05
CA ASP A 17 -22.81 -0.37 -12.34
C ASP A 17 -22.90 -1.70 -13.10
N GLY A 18 -23.64 -1.73 -14.21
CA GLY A 18 -23.76 -2.91 -15.08
C GLY A 18 -22.64 -3.01 -16.13
N PRO A 19 -22.63 -4.09 -16.93
CA PRO A 19 -21.65 -4.25 -17.99
C PRO A 19 -21.86 -3.19 -19.07
N GLU A 20 -20.89 -2.29 -19.24
CA GLU A 20 -20.99 -1.16 -20.16
C GLU A 20 -19.60 -0.77 -20.67
N LYS A 21 -19.56 -0.28 -21.91
CA LYS A 21 -18.35 0.29 -22.52
C LYS A 21 -18.62 1.72 -22.95
N LYS A 22 -17.74 2.63 -22.54
CA LYS A 22 -17.86 4.06 -22.87
C LYS A 22 -16.52 4.64 -23.26
N ARG A 23 -16.60 5.60 -24.17
CA ARG A 23 -15.49 6.44 -24.58
C ARG A 23 -15.87 7.88 -24.28
N VAL A 24 -14.98 8.59 -23.62
CA VAL A 24 -15.10 10.02 -23.30
C VAL A 24 -13.85 10.71 -23.81
N VAL A 25 -14.02 11.86 -24.44
CA VAL A 25 -12.90 12.71 -24.85
C VAL A 25 -12.80 13.88 -23.87
N LEU A 26 -11.61 14.11 -23.36
CA LEU A 26 -11.29 15.11 -22.36
C LEU A 26 -10.24 16.08 -22.90
N SER A 27 -10.31 17.33 -22.47
CA SER A 27 -9.27 18.34 -22.73
C SER A 27 -8.53 18.65 -21.44
N PRO A 28 -7.24 19.04 -21.51
CA PRO A 28 -6.51 19.49 -20.33
C PRO A 28 -7.22 20.66 -19.63
N ALA A 29 -7.14 20.68 -18.31
CA ALA A 29 -7.80 21.71 -17.51
C ALA A 29 -7.10 23.08 -17.61
N ASN A 30 -5.80 23.08 -17.91
CA ASN A 30 -4.99 24.29 -18.03
C ASN A 30 -4.20 24.30 -19.34
N LYS A 31 -3.88 25.50 -19.82
CA LYS A 31 -2.95 25.70 -20.93
C LYS A 31 -1.57 25.18 -20.56
N ASP A 32 -0.86 24.60 -21.54
CA ASP A 32 0.50 24.07 -21.40
C ASP A 32 0.71 23.02 -20.29
N GLN A 33 -0.36 22.40 -19.83
CA GLN A 33 -0.36 21.33 -18.85
C GLN A 33 0.41 20.09 -19.34
N LYS A 34 1.62 19.86 -18.79
CA LYS A 34 2.46 18.73 -19.20
C LYS A 34 2.00 17.36 -18.67
N LYS A 35 1.18 17.35 -17.62
CA LYS A 35 0.74 16.13 -16.93
C LYS A 35 -0.75 16.17 -16.62
N ALA A 36 -1.44 15.06 -16.75
CA ALA A 36 -2.83 14.92 -16.29
C ALA A 36 -2.95 13.74 -15.35
N LYS A 37 -3.78 13.93 -14.32
CA LYS A 37 -4.24 12.88 -13.43
C LYS A 37 -5.74 12.76 -13.59
N ILE A 38 -6.22 11.57 -13.89
CA ILE A 38 -7.65 11.27 -14.02
C ILE A 38 -8.00 10.31 -12.88
N ASP A 39 -8.73 10.81 -11.90
CA ASP A 39 -9.21 9.99 -10.78
C ASP A 39 -10.56 9.36 -11.12
N LEU A 40 -10.65 8.03 -10.97
CA LEU A 40 -11.88 7.27 -11.17
C LEU A 40 -12.54 6.97 -9.83
N PHE A 41 -13.85 7.14 -9.78
CA PHE A 41 -14.66 6.97 -8.60
C PHE A 41 -15.91 6.13 -8.89
N ARG A 42 -16.33 5.36 -7.90
CA ARG A 42 -17.60 4.65 -7.86
C ARG A 42 -18.52 5.30 -6.83
N TYR A 43 -19.75 5.59 -7.22
CA TYR A 43 -20.77 6.17 -6.35
C TYR A 43 -21.97 5.26 -6.23
N ASN A 44 -22.59 5.24 -5.05
CA ASN A 44 -23.82 4.49 -4.81
C ASN A 44 -25.06 5.29 -5.26
N ALA A 45 -25.00 6.62 -5.19
CA ALA A 45 -26.07 7.53 -5.57
C ALA A 45 -25.53 8.79 -6.27
N PRO A 46 -26.32 9.52 -7.08
CA PRO A 46 -25.87 10.70 -7.82
C PRO A 46 -25.40 11.86 -6.93
N ASP A 47 -26.01 12.02 -5.74
CA ASP A 47 -25.71 13.10 -4.79
C ASP A 47 -24.63 12.73 -3.77
N ASP A 48 -24.07 11.52 -3.87
CA ASP A 48 -23.01 11.07 -2.98
C ASP A 48 -21.73 11.84 -3.28
N ARG A 49 -21.27 12.65 -2.31
CA ARG A 49 -20.03 13.42 -2.46
C ARG A 49 -18.78 12.59 -2.17
N ASP A 50 -18.95 11.44 -1.51
CA ASP A 50 -17.89 10.59 -0.97
C ASP A 50 -17.87 9.24 -1.70
N GLY A 51 -17.65 9.31 -3.02
CA GLY A 51 -17.50 8.11 -3.86
C GLY A 51 -16.27 7.29 -3.48
N TYR A 52 -16.37 5.97 -3.62
CA TYR A 52 -15.25 5.05 -3.46
C TYR A 52 -14.21 5.31 -4.57
N HIS A 53 -12.99 5.68 -4.17
CA HIS A 53 -11.88 5.87 -5.10
C HIS A 53 -11.44 4.52 -5.68
N ILE A 54 -11.54 4.37 -7.00
CA ILE A 54 -11.18 3.15 -7.71
C ILE A 54 -9.67 3.17 -8.00
N GLY A 55 -9.15 4.32 -8.43
CA GLY A 55 -7.77 4.48 -8.83
C GLY A 55 -7.55 5.76 -9.63
N SER A 56 -6.33 5.96 -10.09
CA SER A 56 -5.92 7.15 -10.83
C SER A 56 -5.11 6.73 -12.05
N LEU A 57 -5.38 7.37 -13.19
CA LEU A 57 -4.60 7.27 -14.42
C LEU A 57 -3.71 8.50 -14.55
N PHE A 58 -2.46 8.32 -14.94
CA PHE A 58 -1.46 9.37 -15.06
C PHE A 58 -0.93 9.47 -16.49
N LEU A 59 -1.10 10.63 -17.11
CA LEU A 59 -0.52 10.94 -18.42
C LEU A 59 0.64 11.90 -18.22
N ASP A 60 1.85 11.45 -18.53
CA ASP A 60 3.09 12.24 -18.49
C ASP A 60 4.06 11.72 -19.55
N PRO A 61 4.37 12.48 -20.62
CA PRO A 61 3.89 13.82 -20.94
C PRO A 61 2.57 13.85 -21.72
N ILE A 62 1.90 15.00 -21.73
CA ILE A 62 0.79 15.33 -22.65
C ILE A 62 1.34 16.06 -23.89
N GLY A 63 0.94 15.57 -25.06
CA GLY A 63 1.20 16.17 -26.37
C GLY A 63 0.17 17.25 -26.72
N TYR A 64 0.63 18.27 -27.42
CA TYR A 64 -0.16 19.40 -27.89
C TYR A 64 0.01 19.53 -29.40
N ASP A 65 -1.02 20.01 -30.09
CA ASP A 65 -0.91 20.39 -31.50
C ASP A 65 -0.33 21.82 -31.66
N ASP A 66 -0.16 22.24 -32.91
CA ASP A 66 0.35 23.58 -33.24
C ASP A 66 -0.58 24.72 -32.77
N ALA A 67 -1.85 24.42 -32.45
CA ALA A 67 -2.82 25.35 -31.89
C ALA A 67 -2.79 25.39 -30.36
N GLY A 68 -1.99 24.52 -29.71
CA GLY A 68 -1.91 24.41 -28.26
C GLY A 68 -3.08 23.63 -27.64
N GLU A 69 -3.82 22.88 -28.43
CA GLU A 69 -4.92 22.03 -27.98
C GLU A 69 -4.44 20.58 -27.79
N SER A 70 -5.07 19.86 -26.88
CA SER A 70 -4.81 18.45 -26.63
C SER A 70 -6.10 17.71 -26.34
N GLU A 71 -6.17 16.46 -26.82
CA GLU A 71 -7.33 15.59 -26.69
C GLU A 71 -6.90 14.26 -26.06
N ILE A 72 -7.50 13.97 -24.91
CA ILE A 72 -7.28 12.74 -24.15
C ILE A 72 -8.50 11.86 -24.32
N GLU A 73 -8.33 10.69 -24.91
CA GLU A 73 -9.36 9.66 -24.99
C GLU A 73 -9.33 8.80 -23.72
N LEU A 74 -10.43 8.80 -22.96
CA LEU A 74 -10.67 7.90 -21.84
C LEU A 74 -11.66 6.81 -22.27
N PHE A 75 -11.19 5.57 -22.28
CA PHE A 75 -12.01 4.39 -22.54
C PHE A 75 -12.25 3.62 -21.25
N ILE A 76 -13.51 3.34 -20.94
CA ILE A 76 -13.93 2.54 -19.78
C ILE A 76 -14.70 1.32 -20.28
N ASP A 77 -14.28 0.13 -19.82
CA ASP A 77 -14.94 -1.15 -20.03
C ASP A 77 -15.15 -1.80 -18.67
N THR A 78 -16.40 -2.07 -18.31
CA THR A 78 -16.74 -2.77 -17.07
C THR A 78 -17.62 -3.96 -17.35
N ASP A 79 -17.41 -5.03 -16.59
CA ASP A 79 -18.29 -6.21 -16.55
C ASP A 79 -19.18 -6.23 -15.28
N GLY A 80 -19.19 -5.13 -14.52
CA GLY A 80 -19.88 -4.98 -13.23
C GLY A 80 -19.10 -5.54 -12.02
N LYS A 81 -18.08 -6.37 -12.25
CA LYS A 81 -17.18 -6.91 -11.21
C LYS A 81 -15.77 -6.37 -11.32
N ARG A 82 -15.33 -6.07 -12.53
CA ARG A 82 -14.04 -5.51 -12.89
C ARG A 82 -14.25 -4.29 -13.76
N ILE A 83 -13.28 -3.41 -13.70
CA ILE A 83 -13.20 -2.22 -14.52
C ILE A 83 -11.83 -2.18 -15.18
N ARG A 84 -11.84 -1.88 -16.47
CA ARG A 84 -10.67 -1.55 -17.26
C ARG A 84 -10.85 -0.12 -17.76
N ALA A 85 -9.98 0.76 -17.30
CA ALA A 85 -9.93 2.15 -17.73
C ALA A 85 -8.61 2.40 -18.45
N VAL A 86 -8.67 3.08 -19.59
CA VAL A 86 -7.51 3.39 -20.42
C VAL A 86 -7.56 4.85 -20.78
N ALA A 87 -6.53 5.60 -20.42
CA ALA A 87 -6.35 6.97 -20.87
C ALA A 87 -5.27 7.00 -21.95
N THR A 88 -5.59 7.58 -23.11
CA THR A 88 -4.68 7.68 -24.26
C THR A 88 -4.70 9.11 -24.77
N ASP A 89 -3.53 9.72 -24.90
CA ASP A 89 -3.40 10.99 -25.60
C ASP A 89 -3.36 10.78 -27.12
N LEU A 90 -4.27 11.41 -27.85
CA LEU A 90 -4.41 11.26 -29.30
C LEU A 90 -3.32 12.01 -30.10
N ARG A 91 -2.58 12.93 -29.46
CA ARG A 91 -1.55 13.78 -30.09
C ARG A 91 -0.12 13.31 -29.82
N GLY A 92 0.05 12.12 -29.25
CA GLY A 92 1.35 11.49 -29.06
C GLY A 92 1.91 11.61 -27.64
N GLY A 93 1.07 11.96 -26.66
CA GLY A 93 1.41 11.79 -25.25
C GLY A 93 1.37 10.33 -24.80
N GLY A 94 1.58 10.14 -23.49
CA GLY A 94 1.58 8.81 -22.87
C GLY A 94 0.23 8.08 -22.97
N LYS A 95 0.27 6.80 -22.64
CA LYS A 95 -0.92 5.97 -22.39
C LYS A 95 -0.79 5.41 -20.98
N ASP A 96 -1.90 5.40 -20.25
CA ASP A 96 -1.98 4.69 -18.97
C ASP A 96 -3.22 3.79 -18.92
N GLU A 97 -3.13 2.72 -18.15
CA GLU A 97 -4.16 1.69 -18.07
C GLU A 97 -4.30 1.17 -16.64
N LEU A 98 -5.56 1.18 -16.17
CA LEU A 98 -5.96 0.68 -14.86
C LEU A 98 -6.92 -0.48 -15.06
N VAL A 99 -6.58 -1.64 -14.51
CA VAL A 99 -7.46 -2.79 -14.44
C VAL A 99 -7.60 -3.19 -12.98
N THR A 100 -8.81 -3.13 -12.44
CA THR A 100 -9.05 -3.48 -11.04
C THR A 100 -10.42 -4.14 -10.86
N GLU A 101 -10.60 -4.79 -9.72
CA GLU A 101 -11.90 -5.31 -9.29
C GLU A 101 -12.70 -4.17 -8.65
N LEU A 102 -13.96 -4.06 -9.05
CA LEU A 102 -14.91 -3.16 -8.41
C LEU A 102 -15.32 -3.80 -7.08
N PRO A 103 -15.10 -3.14 -5.93
CA PRO A 103 -15.56 -3.70 -4.66
C PRO A 103 -17.08 -3.87 -4.74
N GLY A 104 -17.61 -5.02 -4.34
CA GLY A 104 -19.05 -5.22 -4.29
C GLY A 104 -19.70 -4.06 -3.54
N ILE A 105 -20.86 -3.58 -4.02
CA ILE A 105 -21.66 -2.60 -3.28
C ILE A 105 -22.12 -3.32 -2.00
N VAL A 106 -21.33 -3.23 -0.94
CA VAL A 106 -21.72 -3.73 0.37
C VAL A 106 -22.68 -2.67 0.91
N PRO A 107 -23.98 -2.97 1.06
CA PRO A 107 -24.86 -2.05 1.75
C PRO A 107 -24.27 -1.84 3.15
N ALA A 108 -24.21 -0.59 3.59
CA ALA A 108 -23.74 -0.22 4.91
C ALA A 108 -24.71 -0.73 5.99
N ALA A 109 -24.68 -2.03 6.26
CA ALA A 109 -25.17 -2.73 7.45
C ALA A 109 -25.01 -4.24 7.25
N GLY A 110 -24.30 -4.90 8.17
CA GLY A 110 -24.45 -6.35 8.38
C GLY A 110 -23.21 -7.19 8.06
N GLN A 111 -22.67 -7.75 9.12
CA GLN A 111 -21.60 -8.75 9.16
C GLN A 111 -21.89 -10.04 8.37
N VAL A 112 -20.80 -10.63 7.85
CA VAL A 112 -20.52 -12.09 7.70
C VAL A 112 -21.34 -12.80 6.61
N SER A 113 -20.71 -13.45 5.62
CA SER A 113 -20.29 -14.86 5.73
C SER A 113 -19.33 -15.23 4.60
N ILE A 114 -18.17 -15.77 4.96
CA ILE A 114 -17.29 -16.52 4.06
C ILE A 114 -18.06 -17.78 3.62
N GLN A 115 -18.30 -17.95 2.32
CA GLN A 115 -18.42 -19.29 1.74
C GLN A 115 -17.32 -19.44 0.68
N LYS A 116 -16.43 -20.37 0.98
CA LYS A 116 -15.51 -20.99 0.04
C LYS A 116 -16.36 -21.80 -0.95
N GLU A 117 -16.40 -21.38 -2.20
CA GLU A 117 -16.94 -22.19 -3.28
C GLU A 117 -15.80 -22.65 -4.19
N GLU A 118 -15.61 -23.97 -4.17
CA GLU A 118 -14.73 -24.77 -5.00
C GLU A 118 -15.01 -24.51 -6.49
N ALA A 119 -13.95 -24.46 -7.30
CA ALA A 119 -13.97 -24.13 -8.71
C ALA A 119 -14.76 -25.11 -9.60
N PRO A 120 -15.33 -24.66 -10.72
CA PRO A 120 -15.38 -25.45 -11.94
C PRO A 120 -14.08 -25.24 -12.74
N GLU A 121 -13.39 -26.32 -13.08
CA GLU A 121 -12.17 -26.34 -13.90
C GLU A 121 -12.29 -25.45 -15.16
N PRO A 122 -11.30 -24.57 -15.46
CA PRO A 122 -11.19 -23.99 -16.78
C PRO A 122 -10.56 -25.00 -17.75
N ALA A 123 -11.24 -25.26 -18.87
CA ALA A 123 -10.77 -26.02 -20.01
C ALA A 123 -9.33 -25.60 -20.44
N PRO A 124 -8.52 -26.53 -21.01
CA PRO A 124 -7.10 -26.29 -21.26
C PRO A 124 -6.90 -25.21 -22.33
N VAL A 125 -6.54 -24.00 -21.91
CA VAL A 125 -6.02 -22.96 -22.80
C VAL A 125 -4.54 -23.28 -23.04
N ALA A 126 -4.20 -23.55 -24.30
CA ALA A 126 -2.83 -23.82 -24.73
C ALA A 126 -1.91 -22.61 -24.50
N VAL A 127 -1.17 -22.60 -23.39
CA VAL A 127 -0.21 -21.53 -23.07
C VAL A 127 1.14 -21.82 -23.73
N LYS A 128 1.37 -21.17 -24.88
CA LYS A 128 2.67 -21.15 -25.57
C LYS A 128 3.60 -20.16 -24.87
N GLY A 129 4.12 -20.51 -23.69
CA GLY A 129 4.94 -19.58 -22.88
C GLY A 129 5.93 -20.20 -21.88
N ILE A 130 6.09 -21.52 -21.83
CA ILE A 130 6.81 -22.22 -20.75
C ILE A 130 8.35 -22.11 -20.88
N ARG A 131 8.88 -21.67 -22.03
CA ARG A 131 10.33 -21.62 -22.28
C ARG A 131 11.07 -20.51 -21.52
N SER A 132 10.42 -19.38 -21.21
CA SER A 132 11.08 -18.28 -20.50
C SER A 132 11.27 -18.54 -19.00
N LEU A 133 10.35 -19.30 -18.37
CA LEU A 133 10.44 -19.64 -16.94
C LEU A 133 11.57 -20.66 -16.66
N GLN A 134 11.78 -21.61 -17.58
CA GLN A 134 12.87 -22.60 -17.44
C GLN A 134 14.26 -21.96 -17.56
N ILE A 135 14.42 -20.95 -18.41
CA ILE A 135 15.68 -20.20 -18.55
C ILE A 135 15.96 -19.40 -17.26
N MET A 136 14.94 -18.77 -16.68
CA MET A 136 15.07 -18.03 -15.42
C MET A 136 15.44 -18.96 -14.24
N MET A 137 14.83 -20.15 -14.17
CA MET A 137 15.13 -21.14 -13.13
C MET A 137 16.54 -21.74 -13.27
N ALA A 138 17.01 -21.96 -14.51
CA ALA A 138 18.37 -22.43 -14.77
C ALA A 138 19.43 -21.39 -14.38
N LEU A 139 19.19 -20.10 -14.65
CA LEU A 139 20.10 -19.02 -14.23
C LEU A 139 20.13 -18.84 -12.70
N LEU A 140 18.99 -19.00 -12.03
CA LEU A 140 18.90 -18.94 -10.56
C LEU A 140 19.73 -20.08 -9.91
N LEU A 141 19.62 -21.30 -10.42
CA LEU A 141 20.38 -22.45 -9.92
C LEU A 141 21.89 -22.27 -10.13
N LEU A 142 22.31 -21.70 -11.26
CA LEU A 142 23.72 -21.42 -11.54
C LEU A 142 24.29 -20.33 -10.62
N MET A 143 23.51 -19.27 -10.34
CA MET A 143 23.90 -18.24 -9.35
C MET A 143 24.02 -18.81 -7.94
N MET A 144 23.08 -19.65 -7.52
CA MET A 144 23.13 -20.29 -6.20
C MET A 144 24.35 -21.18 -6.04
N ALA A 145 24.70 -21.96 -7.07
CA ALA A 145 25.91 -22.79 -7.09
C ALA A 145 27.20 -21.96 -7.00
N PHE A 146 27.24 -20.79 -7.63
CA PHE A 146 28.38 -19.87 -7.56
C PHE A 146 28.53 -19.26 -6.16
N VAL A 147 27.44 -18.81 -5.55
CA VAL A 147 27.44 -18.23 -4.19
C VAL A 147 27.81 -19.28 -3.14
N THR A 148 27.26 -20.50 -3.26
CA THR A 148 27.66 -21.61 -2.38
C THR A 148 29.12 -22.00 -2.58
N GLY A 149 29.61 -22.05 -3.82
CA GLY A 149 31.03 -22.26 -4.10
C GLY A 149 31.94 -21.19 -3.47
N MET A 150 31.54 -19.91 -3.56
CA MET A 150 32.29 -18.78 -2.98
C MET A 150 32.29 -18.81 -1.45
N LEU A 151 31.17 -19.20 -0.81
CA LEU A 151 31.08 -19.40 0.64
C LEU A 151 31.94 -20.57 1.11
N ILE A 152 31.91 -21.70 0.41
CA ILE A 152 32.75 -22.86 0.71
C ILE A 152 34.23 -22.49 0.54
N TYR A 153 34.58 -21.73 -0.51
CA TYR A 153 35.93 -21.24 -0.73
C TYR A 153 36.42 -20.28 0.38
N SER A 154 35.54 -19.41 0.88
CA SER A 154 35.82 -18.50 2.00
C SER A 154 36.03 -19.24 3.33
N MET A 155 35.41 -20.40 3.53
CA MET A 155 35.56 -21.20 4.75
C MET A 155 36.86 -22.02 4.79
N ILE A 156 37.47 -22.30 3.63
CA ILE A 156 38.70 -23.11 3.52
C ILE A 156 39.97 -22.25 3.64
N SER A 157 39.85 -20.93 3.48
CA SER A 157 41.01 -20.03 3.30
C SER A 157 41.40 -19.19 4.53
N ALA A 158 40.92 -19.50 5.75
CA ALA A 158 41.30 -18.77 6.96
C ALA A 158 42.42 -19.47 7.75
N PRO A 159 43.66 -18.94 7.79
CA PRO A 159 44.68 -19.40 8.72
C PRO A 159 44.42 -18.87 10.14
N CYS A 160 44.44 -19.82 11.06
CA CYS A 160 44.45 -19.73 12.53
C CYS A 160 45.29 -18.57 13.10
N VAL A 161 44.74 -17.83 14.07
CA VAL A 161 45.50 -17.30 15.22
C VAL A 161 44.67 -17.44 16.49
N ARG A 162 45.31 -18.10 17.47
CA ARG A 162 44.85 -18.39 18.83
C ARG A 162 44.91 -17.13 19.71
N ASP A 163 44.11 -17.07 20.76
CA ASP A 163 44.59 -17.26 22.15
C ASP A 163 43.56 -16.78 23.18
N LEU A 164 43.20 -17.71 24.08
CA LEU A 164 42.74 -17.52 25.46
C LEU A 164 43.92 -17.99 26.33
N PRO A 165 44.20 -17.44 27.54
CA PRO A 165 43.26 -17.58 28.66
C PRO A 165 43.35 -16.47 29.75
N GLY A 166 42.47 -16.54 30.77
CA GLY A 166 42.68 -15.85 32.05
C GLY A 166 41.44 -15.74 32.94
N PHE A 167 41.18 -16.78 33.75
CA PHE A 167 40.30 -16.73 34.91
C PHE A 167 41.01 -16.05 36.10
N ALA A 168 40.28 -15.21 36.85
CA ALA A 168 40.38 -15.03 38.31
C ALA A 168 39.33 -13.95 38.72
N GLU A 169 38.17 -14.32 39.28
CA GLU A 169 37.85 -14.59 40.70
C GLU A 169 37.29 -13.36 41.45
N VAL A 170 36.17 -13.59 42.13
CA VAL A 170 35.24 -12.65 42.79
C VAL A 170 35.65 -12.42 44.25
N PRO A 171 35.28 -11.29 44.88
CA PRO A 171 34.59 -11.43 46.16
C PRO A 171 33.34 -10.54 46.31
N GLU A 172 32.32 -11.09 46.98
CA GLU A 172 31.10 -10.42 47.47
C GLU A 172 31.38 -9.43 48.62
N PRO A 173 30.46 -8.48 48.87
CA PRO A 173 29.74 -8.55 50.16
C PRO A 173 28.25 -8.17 50.09
N THR A 174 27.44 -8.87 50.90
CA THR A 174 26.09 -8.52 51.41
C THR A 174 26.23 -7.73 52.74
N PRO A 175 25.18 -7.17 53.42
CA PRO A 175 23.79 -6.80 53.06
C PRO A 175 23.39 -5.35 53.50
N ALA A 176 22.11 -5.00 53.28
CA ALA A 176 21.40 -3.71 53.31
C ALA A 176 21.15 -2.99 54.66
N PRO A 177 20.55 -1.78 54.61
CA PRO A 177 19.32 -1.54 55.41
C PRO A 177 18.14 -0.98 54.57
N GLU A 178 16.91 -1.41 54.91
CA GLU A 178 15.62 -0.86 54.43
C GLU A 178 15.33 0.54 54.98
N PRO A 179 14.50 1.34 54.26
CA PRO A 179 13.24 1.78 54.89
C PRO A 179 12.00 1.79 53.98
N LYS A 180 10.89 1.35 54.59
CA LYS A 180 9.44 1.42 54.26
C LYS A 180 8.88 2.84 54.55
N PRO A 181 7.67 3.31 54.12
CA PRO A 181 6.56 2.70 53.37
C PRO A 181 6.16 3.42 52.05
N ALA A 182 5.42 2.68 51.22
CA ALA A 182 4.76 3.14 50.00
C ALA A 182 3.62 4.15 50.25
N PRO A 183 3.42 5.15 49.37
CA PRO A 183 2.16 5.88 49.25
C PRO A 183 1.06 4.97 48.70
N ALA A 184 -0.11 4.96 49.35
CA ALA A 184 -1.33 4.33 48.86
C ALA A 184 -1.95 5.14 47.69
N PRO A 185 -2.74 4.49 46.81
CA PRO A 185 -3.14 5.03 45.52
C PRO A 185 -4.44 5.84 45.60
N GLU A 186 -4.55 6.93 44.84
CA GLU A 186 -5.82 7.60 44.54
C GLU A 186 -5.75 8.27 43.15
N PRO A 187 -6.87 8.46 42.42
CA PRO A 187 -8.00 7.57 42.19
C PRO A 187 -7.96 6.95 40.79
N THR A 188 -8.56 5.78 40.63
CA THR A 188 -8.76 5.10 39.34
C THR A 188 -9.65 5.95 38.44
N PRO A 189 -9.18 6.46 37.28
CA PRO A 189 -10.10 6.91 36.25
C PRO A 189 -10.85 5.67 35.73
N VAL A 190 -12.18 5.77 35.72
CA VAL A 190 -13.09 4.81 35.10
C VAL A 190 -12.52 4.40 33.73
N PRO A 191 -12.39 3.10 33.41
CA PRO A 191 -11.78 2.67 32.15
C PRO A 191 -12.63 3.16 30.98
N ALA A 192 -12.17 4.23 30.33
CA ALA A 192 -12.40 4.46 28.93
C ALA A 192 -11.86 3.23 28.15
N PRO A 193 -12.43 2.85 27.00
CA PRO A 193 -11.94 1.70 26.23
C PRO A 193 -10.42 1.82 26.08
N ALA A 194 -9.69 0.89 26.66
CA ALA A 194 -8.24 0.94 26.74
C ALA A 194 -7.69 0.82 25.31
N GLN A 195 -7.34 1.95 24.72
CA GLN A 195 -6.55 1.99 23.50
C GLN A 195 -5.16 1.48 23.89
N GLU A 196 -4.84 0.26 23.47
CA GLU A 196 -3.53 -0.35 23.71
C GLU A 196 -2.52 0.32 22.77
N TYR A 197 -1.34 0.69 23.27
CA TYR A 197 -0.30 1.33 22.45
C TYR A 197 0.92 0.42 22.37
N ILE A 198 1.54 0.34 21.18
CA ILE A 198 2.82 -0.33 20.96
C ILE A 198 3.90 0.69 20.60
N ARG A 199 5.11 0.49 21.12
CA ARG A 199 6.29 1.24 20.69
C ARG A 199 6.95 0.50 19.54
N TYR A 200 7.08 1.15 18.39
CA TYR A 200 7.65 0.58 17.18
C TYR A 200 8.79 1.43 16.65
N THR A 201 9.93 0.80 16.36
CA THR A 201 11.07 1.47 15.73
C THR A 201 10.97 1.34 14.22
N VAL A 202 10.83 2.48 13.54
CA VAL A 202 10.66 2.59 12.09
C VAL A 202 11.85 2.00 11.34
N LYS A 203 11.59 1.17 10.33
CA LYS A 203 12.61 0.63 9.42
C LYS A 203 12.59 1.36 8.09
N TYR A 204 13.68 1.21 7.32
CA TYR A 204 13.76 1.78 5.98
C TYR A 204 12.66 1.20 5.09
N GLY A 205 11.84 2.07 4.49
CA GLY A 205 10.70 1.68 3.65
C GLY A 205 9.37 1.58 4.40
N ASP A 206 9.34 1.74 5.72
CA ASP A 206 8.09 1.85 6.46
C ASP A 206 7.42 3.21 6.20
N THR A 207 6.09 3.20 6.13
CA THR A 207 5.26 4.40 6.04
C THR A 207 4.24 4.38 7.17
N LEU A 208 3.75 5.56 7.60
CA LEU A 208 2.68 5.59 8.59
C LEU A 208 1.44 4.83 8.11
N TRP A 209 1.21 4.79 6.79
CA TRP A 209 0.16 4.01 6.17
C TRP A 209 0.36 2.50 6.35
N SER A 210 1.55 1.96 6.06
CA SER A 210 1.82 0.52 6.24
C SER A 210 1.76 0.13 7.72
N LEU A 211 2.24 0.99 8.62
CA LEU A 211 2.16 0.78 10.07
C LEU A 211 0.72 0.84 10.58
N ALA A 212 -0.08 1.81 10.15
CA ALA A 212 -1.50 1.89 10.51
C ALA A 212 -2.29 0.68 10.00
N THR A 213 -2.03 0.25 8.77
CA THR A 213 -2.64 -0.95 8.20
C THR A 213 -2.29 -2.20 9.02
N THR A 214 -1.03 -2.32 9.45
CA THR A 214 -0.53 -3.50 10.17
C THR A 214 -1.01 -3.54 11.62
N PHE A 215 -0.92 -2.42 12.35
CA PHE A 215 -1.18 -2.38 13.80
C PHE A 215 -2.58 -1.89 14.15
N CYS A 216 -3.16 -0.99 13.36
CA CYS A 216 -4.50 -0.44 13.59
C CYS A 216 -5.59 -1.18 12.79
N LYS A 217 -5.22 -2.08 11.85
CA LYS A 217 -6.11 -2.71 10.85
C LYS A 217 -6.91 -1.71 9.99
N ASP A 218 -6.57 -0.43 10.09
CA ASP A 218 -7.21 0.67 9.39
C ASP A 218 -6.11 1.59 8.85
N PRO A 219 -5.93 1.67 7.53
CA PRO A 219 -4.93 2.53 6.93
C PRO A 219 -5.11 4.00 7.28
N TYR A 220 -6.34 4.49 7.50
CA TYR A 220 -6.65 5.89 7.77
C TYR A 220 -6.23 6.36 9.17
N MET A 221 -5.90 5.43 10.07
CA MET A 221 -5.37 5.73 11.41
C MET A 221 -3.99 6.39 11.39
N TYR A 222 -3.30 6.41 10.25
CA TYR A 222 -1.99 7.05 10.10
C TYR A 222 -1.97 8.52 10.56
N LYS A 223 -3.06 9.26 10.37
CA LYS A 223 -3.20 10.66 10.84
C LYS A 223 -3.17 10.75 12.36
N ARG A 224 -3.78 9.78 13.03
CA ARG A 224 -3.79 9.69 14.49
C ARG A 224 -2.42 9.29 15.02
N ILE A 225 -1.72 8.37 14.36
CA ILE A 225 -0.32 8.02 14.67
C ILE A 225 0.58 9.25 14.53
N ALA A 226 0.42 10.03 13.46
CA ALA A 226 1.18 11.26 13.24
C ALA A 226 0.95 12.28 14.36
N ALA A 227 -0.31 12.49 14.75
CA ALA A 227 -0.68 13.40 15.83
C ALA A 227 -0.12 12.93 17.19
N GLU A 228 -0.23 11.64 17.50
CA GLU A 228 0.27 11.06 18.77
C GLU A 228 1.79 11.19 18.93
N ASN A 229 2.52 11.19 17.81
CA ASN A 229 3.98 11.29 17.79
C ASN A 229 4.50 12.67 17.41
N ASN A 230 3.62 13.67 17.31
CA ASN A 230 3.95 15.05 16.93
C ASN A 230 4.79 15.14 15.64
N LEU A 231 4.46 14.32 14.64
CA LEU A 231 5.16 14.34 13.36
C LEU A 231 4.68 15.54 12.51
N GLU A 232 5.58 16.46 12.18
CA GLU A 232 5.29 17.65 11.35
C GLU A 232 4.77 17.29 9.95
N SER A 233 5.14 16.12 9.42
CA SER A 233 4.70 15.66 8.11
C SER A 233 4.50 14.15 8.11
N PRO A 234 3.31 13.65 7.72
CA PRO A 234 3.03 12.21 7.69
C PRO A 234 3.94 11.41 6.76
N ASP A 235 4.50 12.07 5.74
CA ASP A 235 5.38 11.45 4.74
C ASP A 235 6.87 11.49 5.13
N LYS A 236 7.23 12.24 6.19
CA LYS A 236 8.60 12.36 6.67
C LYS A 236 8.83 11.40 7.83
N LEU A 237 8.93 10.11 7.50
CA LEU A 237 9.34 9.10 8.46
C LEU A 237 10.86 8.87 8.36
N ILE A 238 11.57 9.09 9.46
CA ILE A 238 13.00 8.80 9.54
C ILE A 238 13.15 7.39 10.14
N SER A 239 13.88 6.53 9.43
CA SER A 239 14.22 5.20 9.93
C SER A 239 15.00 5.30 11.25
N GLY A 240 14.66 4.46 12.23
CA GLY A 240 15.25 4.48 13.58
C GLY A 240 14.45 5.28 14.59
N THR A 241 13.46 6.09 14.17
CA THR A 241 12.56 6.78 15.08
C THR A 241 11.63 5.78 15.77
N THR A 242 11.44 5.94 17.08
CA THR A 242 10.48 5.14 17.85
C THR A 242 9.14 5.85 17.91
N LEU A 243 8.09 5.20 17.42
CA LEU A 243 6.72 5.71 17.38
C LEU A 243 5.83 4.97 18.37
N ILE A 244 4.90 5.70 18.97
CA ILE A 244 3.80 5.19 19.77
C ILE A 244 2.61 4.99 18.83
N ILE A 245 2.23 3.73 18.60
CA ILE A 245 1.17 3.35 17.66
C ILE A 245 -0.02 2.81 18.45
N PRO A 246 -1.23 3.38 18.33
CA PRO A 246 -2.43 2.81 18.89
C PRO A 246 -2.80 1.51 18.17
N ILE A 247 -3.14 0.48 18.92
CA ILE A 247 -3.60 -0.82 18.42
C ILE A 247 -5.12 -0.82 18.53
N ASN A 248 -5.79 -1.10 17.41
CA ASN A 248 -7.22 -1.30 17.41
C ASN A 248 -7.54 -2.80 17.43
N ARG A 249 -7.94 -3.33 18.60
CA ARG A 249 -8.47 -4.70 18.70
C ARG A 249 -9.98 -4.67 18.44
N HIS A 250 -10.35 -4.86 17.19
CA HIS A 250 -11.67 -5.35 16.80
C HIS A 250 -11.53 -6.70 16.11
#